data_AF-A0A2H4QI52-F1
#
_entry.id   AF-A0A2H4QI52-F1
#
_cell.length_a   1.000
_cell.length_b   1.000
_cell.length_c   1.000
_cell.angle_alpha   90.00
_cell.angle_beta   90.00
_cell.angle_gamma   90.00
#
_symmetry.space_group_name_H-M   'P 1'
#
loop_
_entity.id
_entity.type
_entity.pdbx_description
1 polymer ?
#
loop_
_entity_poly.entity_id
_entity_poly.type
_entity_poly.pdbx_seq_one_letter_code
_entity_poly.pdbx_strand_id
1 'polypeptide(L)'
;MAQKINPISFRLGSAQIWNSNLQIYGKSYFIYSSLLFRYLEINNLIEKILKLKGLSMNNQEWKIGKAKIKLVICYSELVFLKTKPKLPLFRTLFNLVNSWLSEKIVITLYFTRPGKSLFNDFLTEYSRYLMHMNMPSKKVIWSISKFIKVHLGNEKVISYKKGILKIKLKGFKISLSGRLEDSKSQMAKNVQHSEGSLPLNTVKNYIDYSNSVIYTKNGTCGLKIWLFYEFY
;
A
#
# COMPACT_ATOMS: atom_id res chain seq x y z
N MET A 1 16.97 -15.97 -15.58
CA MET A 1 16.41 -14.61 -15.79
C MET A 1 17.08 -13.63 -14.84
N ALA A 2 17.38 -12.42 -15.30
CA ALA A 2 17.96 -11.38 -14.44
C ALA A 2 16.97 -10.95 -13.35
N GLN A 3 17.45 -10.90 -12.10
CA GLN A 3 16.68 -10.41 -10.96
C GLN A 3 16.71 -8.87 -10.95
N LYS A 4 15.56 -8.26 -10.66
CA LYS A 4 15.44 -6.79 -10.54
C LYS A 4 15.35 -6.41 -9.07
N ILE A 5 16.02 -5.32 -8.70
CA ILE A 5 15.95 -4.76 -7.35
C ILE A 5 14.55 -4.18 -7.06
N ASN A 6 14.13 -4.19 -5.79
CA ASN A 6 12.89 -3.53 -5.39
C ASN A 6 13.03 -2.00 -5.61
N PRO A 7 12.15 -1.37 -6.41
CA PRO A 7 12.26 0.04 -6.76
C PRO A 7 12.17 0.96 -5.54
N ILE A 8 11.50 0.52 -4.46
CA ILE A 8 11.42 1.30 -3.21
C ILE A 8 12.78 1.33 -2.54
N SER A 9 13.35 0.13 -2.28
CA SER A 9 14.66 -0.01 -1.63
C SER A 9 15.77 0.74 -2.36
N PHE A 10 15.73 0.73 -3.70
CA PHE A 10 16.71 1.42 -4.54
C PHE A 10 16.67 2.95 -4.40
N ARG A 11 15.59 3.51 -3.84
CA ARG A 11 15.34 4.97 -3.73
C ARG A 11 15.28 5.46 -2.29
N LEU A 12 15.40 4.58 -1.30
CA LEU A 12 15.40 4.95 0.12
C LEU A 12 16.55 5.91 0.42
N GLY A 13 16.23 7.02 1.09
CA GLY A 13 17.18 8.07 1.46
C GLY A 13 17.41 9.15 0.38
N SER A 14 17.02 8.89 -0.86
CA SER A 14 17.05 9.89 -1.95
C SER A 14 15.65 10.40 -2.26
N ALA A 15 14.87 9.63 -3.03
CA ALA A 15 13.53 10.03 -3.45
C ALA A 15 12.42 9.54 -2.50
N GLN A 16 12.70 8.49 -1.73
CA GLN A 16 11.76 7.91 -0.77
C GLN A 16 12.30 7.96 0.64
N ILE A 17 11.38 8.13 1.58
CA ILE A 17 11.65 8.12 3.02
C ILE A 17 11.16 6.80 3.58
N TRP A 18 11.71 6.41 4.73
CA TRP A 18 11.20 5.34 5.56
C TRP A 18 9.72 5.59 5.93
N ASN A 19 8.91 4.53 5.85
CA ASN A 19 7.49 4.58 6.23
C ASN A 19 7.29 4.79 7.73
N SER A 20 8.27 4.40 8.56
CA SER A 20 8.20 4.52 10.02
C SER A 20 9.48 5.09 10.62
N ASN A 21 9.29 6.03 11.55
CA ASN A 21 10.37 6.65 12.30
C ASN A 21 10.36 6.13 13.74
N LEU A 22 10.93 4.93 13.93
CA LEU A 22 11.02 4.25 15.23
C LEU A 22 12.35 4.59 15.93
N GLN A 23 12.49 5.85 16.37
CA GLN A 23 13.72 6.30 17.05
C GLN A 23 13.71 5.91 18.54
N ILE A 24 14.78 5.22 18.96
CA ILE A 24 14.96 4.68 20.32
C ILE A 24 15.95 5.49 21.18
N TYR A 25 16.66 6.46 20.60
CA TYR A 25 17.72 7.20 21.29
C TYR A 25 17.30 7.71 22.68
N GLY A 26 17.98 7.21 23.73
CA GLY A 26 17.85 7.68 25.11
C GLY A 26 16.52 7.34 25.81
N LYS A 27 15.78 6.30 25.36
CA LYS A 27 14.50 5.90 25.95
C LYS A 27 14.58 4.55 26.68
N SER A 28 13.59 4.29 27.53
CA SER A 28 13.35 3.03 28.26
C SER A 28 13.06 1.80 27.38
N TYR A 29 13.05 1.96 26.06
CA TYR A 29 12.97 0.83 25.13
C TYR A 29 14.35 0.17 25.04
N PHE A 30 14.60 -0.79 25.93
CA PHE A 30 15.88 -1.49 26.04
C PHE A 30 16.25 -2.28 24.77
N ILE A 31 15.29 -2.62 23.90
CA ILE A 31 15.52 -3.52 22.75
C ILE A 31 14.69 -3.07 21.52
N TYR A 32 15.36 -2.81 20.40
CA TYR A 32 14.70 -2.44 19.13
C TYR A 32 13.85 -3.57 18.55
N SER A 33 14.30 -4.83 18.66
CA SER A 33 13.59 -5.98 18.09
C SER A 33 12.20 -6.19 18.69
N SER A 34 12.04 -6.04 20.00
CA SER A 34 10.74 -6.18 20.68
C SER A 34 9.77 -5.07 20.27
N LEU A 35 10.27 -3.85 20.10
CA LEU A 35 9.49 -2.72 19.61
C LEU A 35 9.07 -2.92 18.16
N LEU A 36 9.98 -3.39 17.30
CA LEU A 36 9.70 -3.70 15.90
C LEU A 36 8.67 -4.84 15.78
N PHE A 37 8.78 -5.87 16.63
CA PHE A 37 7.81 -6.97 16.67
C PHE A 37 6.40 -6.47 17.00
N ARG A 38 6.24 -5.72 18.10
CA ARG A 38 4.94 -5.11 18.48
C ARG A 38 4.40 -4.21 17.38
N TYR A 39 5.26 -3.41 16.76
CA TYR A 39 4.91 -2.56 15.64
C TYR A 39 4.32 -3.35 14.47
N LEU A 40 4.96 -4.47 14.07
CA LEU A 40 4.47 -5.33 13.00
C LEU A 40 3.13 -5.98 13.35
N GLU A 41 2.96 -6.46 14.58
CA GLU A 41 1.70 -7.05 15.04
C GLU A 41 0.55 -6.03 15.01
N ILE A 42 0.79 -4.81 15.51
CA ILE A 42 -0.20 -3.73 15.50
C ILE A 42 -0.60 -3.37 14.07
N ASN A 43 0.36 -3.27 13.15
CA ASN A 43 0.05 -3.00 11.74
C ASN A 43 -0.80 -4.11 11.11
N ASN A 44 -0.43 -5.38 11.34
CA ASN A 44 -1.19 -6.52 10.86
C ASN A 44 -2.62 -6.54 11.40
N LEU A 45 -2.81 -6.19 12.67
CA LEU A 45 -4.14 -6.07 13.28
C LEU A 45 -4.96 -4.94 12.66
N ILE A 46 -4.36 -3.75 12.52
CA ILE A 46 -5.02 -2.59 11.91
C ILE A 46 -5.45 -2.92 10.49
N GLU A 47 -4.57 -3.52 9.69
CA GLU A 47 -4.86 -3.92 8.31
C GLU A 47 -6.03 -4.92 8.25
N LYS A 48 -6.04 -5.95 9.11
CA LYS A 48 -7.14 -6.93 9.18
C LYS A 48 -8.46 -6.27 9.59
N ILE A 49 -8.45 -5.38 10.58
CA ILE A 49 -9.66 -4.70 11.06
C ILE A 49 -10.23 -3.78 9.97
N LEU A 50 -9.38 -3.02 9.28
CA LEU A 50 -9.81 -2.17 8.18
C LEU A 50 -10.42 -3.00 7.04
N LYS A 51 -9.77 -4.12 6.67
CA LYS A 51 -10.29 -5.04 5.64
C LYS A 51 -11.65 -5.62 6.00
N LEU A 52 -11.86 -6.07 7.25
CA LEU A 52 -13.15 -6.58 7.73
C LEU A 52 -14.28 -5.55 7.63
N LYS A 53 -13.95 -4.25 7.68
CA LYS A 53 -14.91 -3.14 7.55
C LYS A 53 -15.04 -2.59 6.13
N GLY A 54 -14.32 -3.16 5.17
CA GLY A 54 -14.30 -2.70 3.79
C GLY A 54 -13.53 -1.38 3.60
N LEU A 55 -12.48 -1.16 4.39
CA LEU A 55 -11.59 -0.02 4.30
C LEU A 55 -10.20 -0.47 3.83
N SER A 56 -9.54 0.34 3.01
CA SER A 56 -8.12 0.17 2.67
C SER A 56 -7.27 1.11 3.51
N MET A 57 -6.15 0.58 4.01
CA MET A 57 -5.04 1.36 4.53
C MET A 57 -4.33 2.02 3.34
N ASN A 58 -4.07 3.33 3.39
CA ASN A 58 -3.38 4.03 2.29
C ASN A 58 -1.95 4.40 2.69
N ASN A 59 -1.82 5.18 3.76
CA ASN A 59 -0.53 5.59 4.32
C ASN A 59 -0.60 5.48 5.85
N GLN A 60 0.53 5.15 6.47
CA GLN A 60 0.68 5.13 7.91
C GLN A 60 1.96 5.86 8.31
N GLU A 61 1.87 6.75 9.29
CA GLU A 61 3.04 7.37 9.89
C GLU A 61 3.08 7.08 11.39
N TRP A 62 4.22 6.57 11.85
CA TRP A 62 4.51 6.42 13.27
C TRP A 62 5.56 7.44 13.69
N LYS A 63 5.24 8.17 14.76
CA LYS A 63 6.16 9.13 15.40
C LYS A 63 6.22 8.82 16.88
N ILE A 64 7.37 8.31 17.34
CA ILE A 64 7.62 8.02 18.75
C ILE A 64 8.24 9.26 19.41
N GLY A 65 7.44 10.02 20.16
CA GLY A 65 7.90 11.13 20.98
C GLY A 65 8.53 10.65 22.30
N LYS A 66 8.88 11.59 23.20
CA LYS A 66 9.43 11.26 24.52
C LYS A 66 8.42 10.63 25.49
N ALA A 67 7.14 10.98 25.36
CA ALA A 67 6.07 10.55 26.28
C ALA A 67 4.81 10.03 25.57
N LYS A 68 4.76 10.14 24.23
CA LYS A 68 3.59 9.75 23.44
C LYS A 68 3.99 9.16 22.10
N ILE A 69 3.28 8.11 21.71
CA ILE A 69 3.36 7.53 20.36
C ILE A 69 2.22 8.13 19.55
N LYS A 70 2.54 8.84 18.47
CA LYS A 70 1.54 9.33 17.53
C LYS A 70 1.47 8.38 16.34
N LEU A 71 0.29 7.85 16.12
CA LEU A 71 -0.04 6.97 15.01
C LEU A 71 -1.03 7.67 14.10
N VAL A 72 -0.60 7.95 12.87
CA VAL A 72 -1.44 8.57 11.85
C VAL A 72 -1.80 7.50 10.84
N ILE A 73 -3.11 7.24 10.66
CA ILE A 73 -3.60 6.33 9.61
C ILE A 73 -4.42 7.15 8.63
N CYS A 74 -4.05 7.07 7.36
CA CYS A 74 -4.90 7.48 6.26
C CYS A 74 -5.60 6.24 5.72
N TYR A 75 -6.94 6.24 5.71
CA TYR A 75 -7.73 5.16 5.16
C TYR A 75 -8.69 5.67 4.09
N SER A 76 -9.11 4.76 3.20
CA SER A 76 -10.14 5.04 2.21
C SER A 76 -11.16 3.91 2.13
N GLU A 77 -12.36 4.26 1.69
CA GLU A 77 -13.46 3.31 1.54
C GLU A 77 -13.27 2.45 0.28
N LEU A 78 -13.49 1.15 0.42
CA LEU A 78 -13.57 0.24 -0.72
C LEU A 78 -14.99 0.25 -1.27
N VAL A 79 -15.24 1.24 -2.14
CA VAL A 79 -16.55 1.51 -2.76
C VAL A 79 -17.16 0.27 -3.45
N PHE A 80 -16.35 -0.69 -3.87
CA PHE A 80 -16.78 -1.92 -4.54
C PHE A 80 -17.26 -3.02 -3.57
N LEU A 81 -17.05 -2.89 -2.27
CA LEU A 81 -17.57 -3.85 -1.29
C LEU A 81 -18.98 -3.43 -0.87
N LYS A 82 -19.91 -4.40 -0.82
CA LYS A 82 -21.31 -4.17 -0.39
C LYS A 82 -21.45 -3.85 1.10
N THR A 83 -20.37 -4.00 1.87
CA THR A 83 -20.35 -3.70 3.30
C THR A 83 -20.38 -2.19 3.51
N LYS A 84 -21.44 -1.67 4.15
CA LYS A 84 -21.44 -0.26 4.58
C LYS A 84 -20.22 -0.03 5.49
N PRO A 85 -19.38 0.99 5.24
CA PRO A 85 -18.26 1.29 6.11
C PRO A 85 -18.81 1.75 7.45
N LYS A 86 -18.86 0.84 8.42
CA LYS A 86 -19.03 1.24 9.82
C LYS A 86 -17.64 1.61 10.29
N LEU A 87 -17.47 2.86 10.74
CA LEU A 87 -16.28 3.27 11.50
C LEU A 87 -16.04 2.17 12.55
N PRO A 88 -14.82 1.61 12.64
CA PRO A 88 -14.54 0.56 13.61
C PRO A 88 -14.92 1.07 15.01
N LEU A 89 -15.21 0.17 15.95
CA LEU A 89 -15.23 0.52 17.37
C LEU A 89 -13.81 0.97 17.74
N PHE A 90 -13.45 2.23 17.42
CA PHE A 90 -12.10 2.76 17.63
C PHE A 90 -11.70 2.66 19.09
N ARG A 91 -12.67 2.69 19.99
CA ARG A 91 -12.46 2.47 21.42
C ARG A 91 -11.87 1.09 21.71
N THR A 92 -12.34 0.02 21.05
CA THR A 92 -11.78 -1.32 21.28
C THR A 92 -10.39 -1.45 20.69
N LEU A 93 -10.17 -0.95 19.47
CA LEU A 93 -8.85 -0.95 18.85
C LEU A 93 -7.85 -0.11 19.66
N PHE A 94 -8.25 1.07 20.11
CA PHE A 94 -7.44 1.94 20.95
C PHE A 94 -7.09 1.26 22.28
N ASN A 95 -8.06 0.62 22.94
CA ASN A 95 -7.83 -0.12 24.19
C ASN A 95 -6.85 -1.29 23.99
N LEU A 96 -6.99 -2.04 22.89
CA LEU A 96 -6.08 -3.15 22.55
C LEU A 96 -4.66 -2.66 22.24
N VAL A 97 -4.52 -1.61 21.45
CA VAL A 97 -3.20 -1.06 21.11
C VAL A 97 -2.55 -0.43 22.35
N ASN A 98 -3.34 0.21 23.22
CA ASN A 98 -2.85 0.75 24.49
C ASN A 98 -2.40 -0.31 25.47
N SER A 99 -3.02 -1.49 25.51
CA SER A 99 -2.57 -2.54 26.44
C SER A 99 -1.23 -3.15 26.02
N TRP A 100 -0.86 -3.06 24.75
CA TRP A 100 0.37 -3.64 24.20
C TRP A 100 1.58 -2.70 24.27
N LEU A 101 1.36 -1.41 24.46
CA LEU A 101 2.40 -0.39 24.53
C LEU A 101 2.41 0.25 25.92
N SER A 102 3.61 0.43 26.48
CA SER A 102 3.78 1.00 27.82
C SER A 102 3.54 2.52 27.86
N GLU A 103 3.59 3.19 26.71
CA GLU A 103 3.42 4.65 26.59
C GLU A 103 2.03 5.01 26.05
N LYS A 104 1.59 6.26 26.33
CA LYS A 104 0.32 6.79 25.82
C LYS A 104 0.34 6.88 24.31
N ILE A 105 -0.59 6.21 23.63
CA ILE A 105 -0.76 6.35 22.18
C ILE A 105 -1.82 7.41 21.88
N VAL A 106 -1.58 8.18 20.82
CA VAL A 106 -2.58 9.03 20.17
C VAL A 106 -2.77 8.52 18.75
N ILE A 107 -3.94 7.94 18.49
CA ILE A 107 -4.33 7.48 17.16
C ILE A 107 -5.11 8.61 16.48
N THR A 108 -4.60 9.09 15.36
CA THR A 108 -5.27 10.08 14.50
C THR A 108 -5.59 9.44 13.16
N LEU A 109 -6.84 9.60 12.73
CA LEU A 109 -7.42 8.89 11.60
C LEU A 109 -7.89 9.91 10.58
N TYR A 110 -7.37 9.80 9.35
CA TYR A 110 -7.75 10.65 8.25
C TYR A 110 -8.47 9.84 7.19
N PHE A 111 -9.73 10.22 6.94
CA PHE A 111 -10.48 9.67 5.83
C PHE A 111 -10.10 10.38 4.53
N THR A 112 -9.64 9.62 3.56
CA THR A 112 -9.31 10.13 2.21
C THR A 112 -10.35 9.62 1.22
N ARG A 113 -11.00 10.53 0.50
CA ARG A 113 -11.89 10.15 -0.60
C ARG A 113 -11.03 9.66 -1.78
N PRO A 114 -11.35 8.50 -2.39
CA PRO A 114 -10.49 7.86 -3.39
C PRO A 114 -10.26 8.69 -4.66
N GLY A 115 -11.07 9.71 -4.94
CA GLY A 115 -10.97 10.50 -6.18
C GLY A 115 -9.75 11.42 -6.29
N LYS A 116 -9.10 11.83 -5.18
CA LYS A 116 -8.02 12.83 -5.24
C LYS A 116 -6.62 12.23 -5.44
N SER A 117 -6.36 11.07 -4.87
CA SER A 117 -5.03 10.45 -4.91
C SER A 117 -5.14 8.95 -5.06
N LEU A 118 -4.48 8.43 -6.08
CA LEU A 118 -4.46 7.00 -6.35
C LEU A 118 -3.43 6.32 -5.43
N PHE A 119 -3.88 5.30 -4.71
CA PHE A 119 -3.05 4.51 -3.81
C PHE A 119 -2.91 3.09 -4.34
N ASN A 120 -1.71 2.54 -4.19
CA ASN A 120 -1.43 1.16 -4.59
C ASN A 120 -2.27 0.16 -3.80
N ASP A 121 -2.46 0.37 -2.49
CA ASP A 121 -3.23 -0.53 -1.65
C ASP A 121 -4.68 -0.66 -2.14
N PHE A 122 -5.32 0.46 -2.48
CA PHE A 122 -6.65 0.46 -3.12
C PHE A 122 -6.68 -0.37 -4.41
N LEU A 123 -5.69 -0.21 -5.30
CA LEU A 123 -5.61 -1.00 -6.53
C LEU A 123 -5.42 -2.49 -6.24
N THR A 124 -4.62 -2.84 -5.23
CA THR A 124 -4.42 -4.25 -4.85
C THR A 124 -5.72 -4.86 -4.34
N GLU A 125 -6.48 -4.16 -3.50
CA GLU A 125 -7.78 -4.63 -3.02
C GLU A 125 -8.80 -4.74 -4.16
N TYR A 126 -8.82 -3.76 -5.06
CA TYR A 126 -9.69 -3.79 -6.24
C TYR A 126 -9.36 -4.99 -7.16
N SER A 127 -8.06 -5.24 -7.38
CA SER A 127 -7.62 -6.39 -8.17
C SER A 127 -8.00 -7.72 -7.52
N ARG A 128 -7.90 -7.82 -6.19
CA ARG A 128 -8.33 -8.99 -5.42
C ARG A 128 -9.83 -9.21 -5.56
N TYR A 129 -10.63 -8.14 -5.48
CA TYR A 129 -12.08 -8.19 -5.70
C TYR A 129 -12.44 -8.71 -7.10
N LEU A 130 -11.82 -8.14 -8.15
CA LEU A 130 -12.07 -8.58 -9.53
C LEU A 130 -11.70 -10.05 -9.76
N MET A 131 -10.63 -10.52 -9.13
CA MET A 131 -10.21 -11.92 -9.20
C MET A 131 -11.17 -12.86 -8.44
N HIS A 132 -11.69 -12.44 -7.29
CA HIS A 132 -12.72 -13.22 -6.58
C HIS A 132 -14.04 -13.33 -7.36
N MET A 133 -14.33 -12.35 -8.22
CA MET A 133 -15.44 -12.43 -9.19
C MET A 133 -15.15 -13.36 -10.38
N ASN A 134 -14.03 -14.09 -10.37
CA ASN A 134 -13.57 -14.99 -11.45
C ASN A 134 -13.47 -14.32 -12.83
N MET A 135 -13.10 -13.03 -12.86
CA MET A 135 -12.84 -12.34 -14.11
C MET A 135 -11.53 -12.82 -14.75
N PRO A 136 -11.45 -12.96 -16.08
CA PRO A 136 -10.21 -13.39 -16.73
C PRO A 136 -9.11 -12.35 -16.54
N SER A 137 -7.89 -12.81 -16.28
CA SER A 137 -6.70 -12.00 -15.98
C SER A 137 -6.48 -10.81 -16.92
N LYS A 138 -6.65 -11.02 -18.23
CA LYS A 138 -6.54 -9.96 -19.25
C LYS A 138 -7.57 -8.84 -19.03
N LYS A 139 -8.82 -9.18 -18.70
CA LYS A 139 -9.87 -8.19 -18.40
C LYS A 139 -9.60 -7.48 -17.09
N VAL A 140 -9.09 -8.17 -16.07
CA VAL A 140 -8.71 -7.55 -14.79
C VAL A 140 -7.66 -6.46 -15.02
N ILE A 141 -6.58 -6.79 -15.75
CA ILE A 141 -5.52 -5.82 -16.07
C ILE A 141 -6.08 -4.66 -16.89
N TRP A 142 -6.95 -4.92 -17.86
CA TRP A 142 -7.59 -3.88 -18.68
C TRP A 142 -8.49 -2.94 -17.86
N SER A 143 -9.28 -3.46 -16.93
CA SER A 143 -10.12 -2.64 -16.05
C SER A 143 -9.27 -1.75 -15.14
N ILE A 144 -8.19 -2.31 -14.57
CA ILE A 144 -7.26 -1.55 -13.72
C ILE A 144 -6.53 -0.50 -14.55
N SER A 145 -6.05 -0.84 -15.75
CA SER A 145 -5.36 0.13 -16.60
C SER A 145 -6.29 1.26 -17.02
N LYS A 146 -7.53 0.95 -17.40
CA LYS A 146 -8.56 1.96 -17.70
C LYS A 146 -8.80 2.88 -16.50
N PHE A 147 -8.87 2.34 -15.29
CA PHE A 147 -9.02 3.13 -14.06
C PHE A 147 -7.82 4.06 -13.85
N ILE A 148 -6.59 3.54 -13.94
CA ILE A 148 -5.38 4.37 -13.72
C ILE A 148 -5.24 5.45 -14.81
N LYS A 149 -5.62 5.15 -16.07
CA LYS A 149 -5.60 6.13 -17.18
C LYS A 149 -6.40 7.39 -16.85
N VAL A 150 -7.57 7.25 -16.21
CA VAL A 150 -8.40 8.40 -15.80
C VAL A 150 -7.69 9.29 -14.78
N HIS A 151 -6.79 8.72 -14.00
CA HIS A 151 -6.03 9.41 -12.95
C HIS A 151 -4.62 9.82 -13.40
N LEU A 152 -4.25 9.63 -14.67
CA LEU A 152 -2.98 10.13 -15.20
C LEU A 152 -2.97 11.66 -15.11
N GLY A 153 -1.85 12.20 -14.62
CA GLY A 153 -1.71 13.62 -14.38
C GLY A 153 -2.18 14.10 -13.00
N ASN A 154 -2.83 13.25 -12.20
CA ASN A 154 -3.20 13.62 -10.83
C ASN A 154 -1.97 13.89 -9.97
N GLU A 155 -2.12 14.85 -9.06
CA GLU A 155 -1.08 15.26 -8.13
C GLU A 155 -1.24 14.54 -6.78
N LYS A 156 -0.13 14.07 -6.24
CA LYS A 156 -0.04 13.49 -4.90
C LYS A 156 0.93 14.32 -4.08
N VAL A 157 0.61 14.54 -2.80
CA VAL A 157 1.52 15.19 -1.86
C VAL A 157 2.26 14.11 -1.10
N ILE A 158 3.59 14.20 -1.07
CA ILE A 158 4.46 13.26 -0.35
C ILE A 158 5.46 13.98 0.53
N SER A 159 5.95 13.27 1.54
CA SER A 159 7.14 13.67 2.28
C SER A 159 8.39 13.28 1.49
N TYR A 160 9.25 14.27 1.26
CA TYR A 160 10.56 14.16 0.63
C TYR A 160 11.66 14.59 1.60
N LYS A 161 12.91 14.21 1.34
CA LYS A 161 14.06 14.53 2.21
C LYS A 161 14.14 16.01 2.60
N LYS A 162 13.77 16.90 1.67
CA LYS A 162 13.82 18.37 1.84
C LYS A 162 12.50 18.99 2.32
N GLY A 163 11.48 18.20 2.62
CA GLY A 163 10.16 18.70 3.03
C GLY A 163 9.02 18.07 2.22
N ILE A 164 7.90 18.76 2.13
CA ILE A 164 6.70 18.25 1.46
C ILE A 164 6.74 18.65 -0.02
N LEU A 165 6.58 17.68 -0.93
CA LEU A 165 6.57 17.92 -2.37
C LEU A 165 5.27 17.42 -3.01
N LYS A 166 4.90 18.07 -4.11
CA LYS A 166 3.85 17.59 -5.02
C LYS A 166 4.50 16.80 -6.15
N ILE A 167 3.91 15.65 -6.46
CA ILE A 167 4.37 14.75 -7.52
C ILE A 167 3.22 14.44 -8.46
N LYS A 168 3.49 14.26 -9.75
CA LYS A 168 2.48 13.98 -10.78
C LYS A 168 2.56 12.55 -11.25
N LEU A 169 1.44 11.84 -11.34
CA LEU A 169 1.40 10.50 -11.95
C LEU A 169 1.63 10.59 -13.46
N LYS A 170 2.71 9.99 -13.97
CA LYS A 170 3.08 10.02 -15.40
C LYS A 170 3.00 8.68 -16.12
N GLY A 171 3.05 7.57 -15.39
CA GLY A 171 2.97 6.25 -16.00
C GLY A 171 2.77 5.16 -14.98
N PHE A 172 2.46 3.96 -15.47
CA PHE A 172 2.25 2.81 -14.63
C PHE A 172 2.63 1.51 -15.33
N LYS A 173 2.86 0.48 -14.52
CA LYS A 173 2.99 -0.89 -14.97
C LYS A 173 2.21 -1.78 -14.02
N ILE A 174 1.52 -2.77 -14.58
CA ILE A 174 0.82 -3.82 -13.83
C ILE A 174 1.34 -5.14 -14.37
N SER A 175 1.71 -6.06 -13.50
CA SER A 175 2.00 -7.44 -13.89
C SER A 175 1.28 -8.41 -12.98
N LEU A 176 0.65 -9.39 -13.59
CA LEU A 176 0.00 -10.49 -12.94
C LEU A 176 0.71 -11.78 -13.38
N SER A 177 1.13 -12.59 -12.42
CA SER A 177 1.86 -13.83 -12.67
C SER A 177 1.21 -14.98 -11.91
N GLY A 178 1.01 -16.12 -12.55
CA GLY A 178 0.37 -17.27 -11.92
C GLY A 178 -0.35 -18.16 -12.93
N ARG A 179 -1.33 -18.94 -12.47
CA ARG A 179 -2.18 -19.78 -13.33
C ARG A 179 -3.41 -18.97 -13.73
N LEU A 180 -3.27 -18.23 -14.83
CA LEU A 180 -4.12 -17.07 -15.16
C LEU A 180 -5.29 -17.36 -16.11
N GLU A 181 -5.41 -18.58 -16.61
CA GLU A 181 -6.42 -19.01 -17.58
C GLU A 181 -7.06 -20.32 -17.11
N ASP A 182 -8.39 -20.36 -17.12
CA ASP A 182 -9.15 -21.52 -16.65
C ASP A 182 -9.29 -22.63 -17.70
N SER A 183 -9.06 -22.35 -18.99
CA SER A 183 -9.69 -23.19 -20.02
C SER A 183 -8.82 -24.15 -20.82
N LYS A 184 -7.48 -24.04 -20.94
CA LYS A 184 -6.70 -25.03 -21.75
C LYS A 184 -5.24 -25.30 -21.36
N SER A 185 -4.54 -24.35 -20.74
CA SER A 185 -3.12 -24.53 -20.40
C SER A 185 -2.90 -24.43 -18.89
N GLN A 186 -2.45 -25.51 -18.25
CA GLN A 186 -2.19 -25.54 -16.80
C GLN A 186 -0.90 -24.79 -16.38
N MET A 187 -0.08 -24.35 -17.33
CA MET A 187 1.19 -23.66 -17.08
C MET A 187 0.99 -22.24 -16.55
N ALA A 188 1.86 -21.83 -15.63
CA ALA A 188 1.88 -20.46 -15.14
C ALA A 188 2.30 -19.49 -16.26
N LYS A 189 1.60 -18.37 -16.38
CA LYS A 189 1.87 -17.30 -17.34
C LYS A 189 2.05 -15.98 -16.60
N ASN A 190 2.71 -15.04 -17.26
CA ASN A 190 2.85 -13.67 -16.81
C ASN A 190 2.17 -12.74 -17.82
N VAL A 191 1.13 -12.04 -17.41
CA VAL A 191 0.47 -11.01 -18.21
C VAL A 191 0.84 -9.66 -17.62
N GLN A 192 1.43 -8.81 -18.43
CA GLN A 192 1.85 -7.46 -18.03
C GLN A 192 1.27 -6.42 -18.99
N HIS A 193 0.99 -5.25 -18.45
CA HIS A 193 0.59 -4.08 -19.21
C HIS A 193 1.28 -2.85 -18.62
N SER A 194 1.81 -2.00 -19.47
CA SER A 194 2.47 -0.76 -19.08
C SER A 194 2.07 0.35 -20.02
N GLU A 195 1.93 1.55 -19.47
CA GLU A 195 1.54 2.73 -20.23
C GLU A 195 2.19 3.97 -19.61
N GLY A 196 2.59 4.92 -20.46
CA GLY A 196 3.35 6.09 -20.06
C GLY A 196 4.84 5.78 -19.81
N SER A 197 5.51 6.72 -19.15
CA SER A 197 6.95 6.60 -18.81
C SER A 197 7.15 5.77 -17.55
N LEU A 198 8.19 4.94 -17.50
CA LEU A 198 8.53 4.14 -16.31
C LEU A 198 10.05 3.90 -16.15
N PRO A 199 10.83 4.95 -15.81
CA PRO A 199 12.28 4.85 -15.68
C PRO A 199 12.67 4.17 -14.36
N LEU A 200 12.84 2.84 -14.38
CA LEU A 200 13.18 2.05 -13.19
C LEU A 200 14.63 2.25 -12.70
N ASN A 201 15.55 2.59 -13.60
CA ASN A 201 16.97 2.72 -13.29
C ASN A 201 17.34 4.09 -12.70
N THR A 202 16.49 5.10 -12.87
CA THR A 202 16.73 6.46 -12.35
C THR A 202 16.34 6.56 -10.88
N VAL A 203 17.30 6.88 -10.01
CA VAL A 203 17.11 7.03 -8.55
C VAL A 203 16.28 8.26 -8.19
N LYS A 204 16.38 9.34 -8.99
CA LYS A 204 15.74 10.64 -8.71
C LYS A 204 14.22 10.63 -8.76
N ASN A 205 13.62 9.59 -9.31
CA ASN A 205 12.19 9.51 -9.60
C ASN A 205 11.41 8.80 -8.49
N TYR A 206 10.17 9.20 -8.20
CA TYR A 206 9.36 8.53 -7.18
C TYR A 206 8.55 7.38 -7.81
N ILE A 207 8.71 6.16 -7.28
CA ILE A 207 7.99 4.99 -7.77
C ILE A 207 7.27 4.31 -6.61
N ASP A 208 5.94 4.40 -6.62
CA ASP A 208 5.10 3.67 -5.67
C ASP A 208 4.97 2.23 -6.17
N TYR A 209 5.44 1.25 -5.39
CA TYR A 209 5.45 -0.16 -5.78
C TYR A 209 4.73 -1.01 -4.74
N SER A 210 3.82 -1.86 -5.21
CA SER A 210 3.19 -2.88 -4.37
C SER A 210 3.37 -4.27 -4.98
N ASN A 211 3.57 -5.24 -4.09
CA ASN A 211 3.61 -6.66 -4.43
C ASN A 211 2.64 -7.37 -3.50
N SER A 212 1.64 -8.04 -4.05
CA SER A 212 0.64 -8.76 -3.27
C SER A 212 0.38 -10.13 -3.87
N VAL A 213 0.05 -11.07 -2.99
CA VAL A 213 -0.38 -12.42 -3.38
C VAL A 213 -1.90 -12.46 -3.34
N ILE A 214 -2.49 -12.93 -4.42
CA ILE A 214 -3.92 -13.16 -4.57
C ILE A 214 -4.14 -14.67 -4.61
N TYR A 215 -4.96 -15.17 -3.68
CA TYR A 215 -5.35 -16.57 -3.65
C TYR A 215 -6.57 -16.77 -4.54
N THR A 216 -6.42 -17.65 -5.53
CA THR A 216 -7.48 -18.04 -6.46
C THR A 216 -7.75 -19.54 -6.31
N LYS A 217 -8.84 -20.02 -6.89
CA LYS A 217 -9.17 -21.46 -6.89
C LYS A 217 -8.03 -22.31 -7.49
N ASN A 218 -7.29 -21.75 -8.44
CA ASN A 218 -6.23 -22.45 -9.19
C ASN A 218 -4.85 -22.35 -8.53
N GLY A 219 -4.76 -21.72 -7.35
CA GLY A 219 -3.52 -21.47 -6.62
C GLY A 219 -3.24 -19.98 -6.44
N THR A 220 -1.96 -19.64 -6.28
CA THR A 220 -1.51 -18.28 -5.99
C THR A 220 -1.18 -17.50 -7.26
N CYS A 221 -1.66 -16.26 -7.32
CA CYS A 221 -1.32 -15.28 -8.34
C CYS A 221 -0.55 -14.12 -7.70
N GLY A 222 0.65 -13.82 -8.19
CA GLY A 222 1.43 -12.66 -7.79
C GLY A 222 1.05 -11.43 -8.60
N LEU A 223 0.60 -10.38 -7.93
CA LEU A 223 0.27 -9.08 -8.50
C LEU A 223 1.33 -8.07 -8.10
N LYS A 224 1.88 -7.38 -9.11
CA LYS A 224 2.82 -6.28 -8.92
C LYS A 224 2.31 -5.04 -9.65
N ILE A 225 2.30 -3.91 -8.96
CA ILE A 225 1.89 -2.62 -9.50
C ILE A 225 3.03 -1.63 -9.28
N TRP A 226 3.38 -0.90 -10.34
CA TRP A 226 4.28 0.24 -10.30
C TRP A 226 3.50 1.47 -10.75
N LEU A 227 3.53 2.52 -9.93
CA LEU A 227 3.04 3.85 -10.28
C LEU A 227 4.24 4.79 -10.30
N PHE A 228 4.53 5.37 -11.46
CA PHE A 228 5.61 6.32 -11.64
C PHE A 228 5.09 7.75 -11.47
N TYR A 229 5.75 8.46 -10.56
CA TYR A 229 5.50 9.87 -10.33
C TYR A 229 6.76 10.69 -10.60
N GLU A 230 6.56 11.83 -11.26
CA GLU A 230 7.62 12.81 -11.49
C GLU A 230 7.48 13.98 -10.51
N PHE A 231 8.62 14.48 -10.04
CA PHE A 231 8.70 15.69 -9.25
C PHE A 231 8.43 16.90 -10.14
N TYR A 232 7.67 17.86 -9.62
CA TYR A 232 7.57 19.19 -10.20
C TYR A 232 8.73 20.07 -9.75
#